data_AF-A0A7J9JHP3-F1
#
_entry.id   AF-A0A7J9JHP3-F1
#
_cell.length_a   1.000
_cell.length_b   1.000
_cell.length_c   1.000
_cell.angle_alpha   90.00
_cell.angle_beta   90.00
_cell.angle_gamma   90.00
#
_symmetry.space_group_name_H-M   'P 1'
#
loop_
_entity.id
_entity.type
_entity.pdbx_description
1 polymer ?
#
loop_
_entity_poly.entity_id
_entity_poly.type
_entity_poly.pdbx_seq_one_letter_code
_entity_poly.pdbx_strand_id
1 'polypeptide(L)'
;VLLSYGTYTNLELLEYYGFLLEDNPNEKVFIPLDLDMHSLSCWPKESLYIHQNGRPSFALMCALRLWATPPQQRKSIGHLAYSGCPISKGNEIYVMKWIGKKCDALLKEMPTSVEEDKSLVHLIDKMVEYENLGEWVKEASAVFGGEFGNNNILKAAYGVEGDNELTSLVRTKMLIDRWKLAVQWRLMYKTVVARCISYCTDIINSLSTQ
;
A
#
# COMPACT_ATOMS: atom_id res chain seq x y z
N VAL A 1 19.62 -19.01 -14.54
CA VAL A 1 18.23 -19.51 -14.44
C VAL A 1 17.60 -18.82 -13.25
N LEU A 2 16.45 -18.16 -13.41
CA LEU A 2 15.67 -17.60 -12.31
C LEU A 2 14.50 -18.53 -11.99
N LEU A 3 14.13 -18.64 -10.73
CA LEU A 3 13.00 -19.43 -10.25
C LEU A 3 11.95 -18.50 -9.62
N SER A 4 10.68 -18.91 -9.67
CA SER A 4 9.62 -18.21 -8.94
C SER A 4 9.69 -18.59 -7.46
N TYR A 5 9.64 -17.58 -6.59
CA TYR A 5 9.68 -17.77 -5.14
C TYR A 5 8.32 -18.25 -4.60
N GLY A 6 7.22 -18.06 -5.33
CA GLY A 6 5.87 -18.42 -4.89
C GLY A 6 4.91 -17.23 -4.89
N THR A 7 3.82 -17.34 -4.12
CA THR A 7 2.75 -16.33 -4.05
C THR A 7 2.95 -15.37 -2.88
N TYR A 8 4.07 -14.66 -2.88
CA TYR A 8 4.41 -13.68 -1.83
C TYR A 8 3.94 -12.27 -2.21
N THR A 9 3.41 -11.55 -1.21
CA THR A 9 3.24 -10.09 -1.25
C THR A 9 4.59 -9.39 -1.17
N ASN A 10 4.66 -8.11 -1.55
CA ASN A 10 5.90 -7.36 -1.41
C ASN A 10 6.34 -7.17 0.04
N LEU A 11 5.41 -7.17 1.00
CA LEU A 11 5.79 -7.15 2.41
C LEU A 11 6.55 -8.42 2.80
N GLU A 12 6.03 -9.59 2.41
CA GLU A 12 6.68 -10.88 2.68
C GLU A 12 8.03 -11.00 1.93
N LEU A 13 8.10 -10.52 0.68
CA LEU A 13 9.36 -10.49 -0.08
C LEU A 13 10.40 -9.60 0.61
N LEU A 14 9.97 -8.45 1.13
CA LEU A 14 10.84 -7.54 1.85
C LEU A 14 11.34 -8.14 3.17
N GLU A 15 10.47 -8.80 3.94
CA GLU A 15 10.81 -9.42 5.22
C GLU A 15 11.70 -10.65 5.08
N TYR A 16 11.42 -11.53 4.11
CA TYR A 16 12.14 -12.80 3.96
C TYR A 16 13.38 -12.69 3.09
N TYR A 17 13.36 -11.82 2.07
CA TYR A 17 14.40 -11.80 1.03
C TYR A 17 15.03 -10.42 0.83
N GLY A 18 14.46 -9.35 1.39
CA GLY A 18 15.05 -8.01 1.33
C GLY A 18 14.94 -7.34 -0.05
N PHE A 19 13.93 -7.66 -0.84
CA PHE A 19 13.67 -6.99 -2.12
C PHE A 19 12.16 -6.79 -2.38
N LEU A 20 11.86 -5.93 -3.34
CA LEU A 20 10.51 -5.64 -3.83
C LEU A 20 10.42 -5.92 -5.31
N LEU A 21 9.23 -6.25 -5.80
CA LEU A 21 8.90 -6.38 -7.21
C LEU A 21 7.97 -5.24 -7.61
N GLU A 22 8.36 -4.43 -8.60
CA GLU A 22 7.56 -3.30 -9.08
C GLU A 22 6.14 -3.72 -9.51
N ASP A 23 6.07 -4.81 -10.27
CA ASP A 23 4.82 -5.41 -10.75
C ASP A 23 4.59 -6.81 -10.16
N ASN A 24 4.35 -6.86 -8.86
CA ASN A 24 3.99 -8.10 -8.18
C ASN A 24 2.50 -8.47 -8.40
N PRO A 25 2.18 -9.52 -9.19
CA PRO A 25 0.79 -9.93 -9.42
C PRO A 25 0.13 -10.48 -8.15
N ASN A 26 0.92 -10.88 -7.15
CA ASN A 26 0.44 -11.42 -5.87
C ASN A 26 0.32 -10.35 -4.79
N GLU A 27 0.47 -9.07 -5.13
CA GLU A 27 0.32 -7.99 -4.17
C GLU A 27 -1.10 -7.93 -3.60
N LYS A 28 -1.19 -7.83 -2.27
CA LYS A 28 -2.45 -7.77 -1.53
C LYS A 28 -2.40 -6.60 -0.56
N VAL A 29 -3.24 -5.61 -0.81
CA VAL A 29 -3.37 -4.43 0.06
C VAL A 29 -4.61 -4.58 0.91
N PHE A 30 -4.42 -4.63 2.22
CA PHE A 30 -5.51 -4.77 3.19
C PHE A 30 -5.99 -3.39 3.63
N ILE A 31 -7.31 -3.22 3.67
CA ILE A 31 -7.95 -2.04 4.27
C ILE A 31 -8.65 -2.45 5.57
N PRO A 32 -8.66 -1.60 6.61
CA PRO A 32 -9.36 -1.92 7.84
C PRO A 32 -10.86 -2.02 7.57
N LEU A 33 -11.49 -3.11 8.00
CA LEU A 33 -12.93 -3.32 7.91
C LEU A 33 -13.57 -3.18 9.30
N ASP A 34 -14.84 -2.79 9.31
CA ASP A 34 -15.58 -2.64 10.56
C ASP A 34 -15.96 -4.03 11.13
N LEU A 35 -16.13 -4.15 12.45
CA LEU A 35 -16.32 -5.44 13.14
C LEU A 35 -17.57 -6.20 12.65
N ASP A 36 -18.62 -5.47 12.31
CA ASP A 36 -19.86 -6.01 11.76
C ASP A 36 -19.64 -6.67 10.39
N MET A 37 -18.77 -6.11 9.54
CA MET A 37 -18.40 -6.68 8.24
C MET A 37 -17.70 -8.03 8.40
N HIS A 38 -16.83 -8.16 9.41
CA HIS A 38 -16.15 -9.43 9.70
C HIS A 38 -17.14 -10.50 10.16
N SER A 39 -18.12 -10.14 10.99
CA SER A 39 -19.11 -11.10 11.49
C SER A 39 -20.05 -11.65 10.40
N LEU A 40 -20.27 -10.89 9.32
CA LEU A 40 -21.14 -11.26 8.21
C LEU A 40 -20.41 -12.04 7.11
N SER A 41 -19.08 -11.98 7.10
CA SER A 41 -18.25 -12.64 6.10
C SER A 41 -17.94 -14.07 6.51
N CYS A 42 -18.20 -15.02 5.62
CA CYS A 42 -17.68 -16.39 5.74
C CYS A 42 -16.23 -16.51 5.22
N TRP A 43 -15.67 -15.43 4.68
CA TRP A 43 -14.33 -15.41 4.13
C TRP A 43 -13.28 -15.15 5.22
N PRO A 44 -12.11 -15.81 5.14
CA PRO A 44 -10.98 -15.50 6.01
C PRO A 44 -10.48 -14.09 5.72
N LYS A 45 -9.85 -13.45 6.72
CA LYS A 45 -9.43 -12.04 6.64
C LYS A 45 -8.40 -11.81 5.52
N GLU A 46 -7.57 -12.81 5.28
CA GLU A 46 -6.51 -12.84 4.29
C GLU A 46 -7.05 -12.83 2.85
N SER A 47 -8.34 -13.12 2.67
CA SER A 47 -9.03 -13.03 1.38
C SER A 47 -9.65 -11.66 1.12
N LEU A 48 -9.71 -10.76 2.12
CA LEU A 48 -10.37 -9.46 2.04
C LEU A 48 -9.35 -8.35 1.74
N TYR A 49 -8.90 -8.28 0.49
CA TYR A 49 -7.85 -7.35 0.06
C TYR A 49 -8.19 -6.65 -1.26
N ILE A 50 -7.33 -5.69 -1.63
CA ILE A 50 -7.31 -4.98 -2.91
C ILE A 50 -6.10 -5.47 -3.71
N HIS A 51 -6.31 -5.82 -4.98
CA HIS A 51 -5.27 -6.23 -5.90
C HIS A 51 -4.41 -5.05 -6.36
N GLN A 52 -3.21 -5.32 -6.87
CA GLN A 52 -2.29 -4.30 -7.39
C GLN A 52 -2.91 -3.33 -8.43
N ASN A 53 -3.91 -3.80 -9.19
CA ASN A 53 -4.64 -3.02 -10.19
C ASN A 53 -5.74 -2.12 -9.59
N GLY A 54 -5.87 -2.07 -8.26
CA GLY A 54 -6.90 -1.31 -7.54
C GLY A 54 -8.24 -2.03 -7.41
N ARG A 55 -8.42 -3.23 -7.98
CA ARG A 55 -9.69 -3.95 -7.88
C ARG A 55 -9.84 -4.59 -6.50
N PRO A 56 -11.00 -4.42 -5.83
CA PRO A 56 -11.34 -5.22 -4.66
C PRO A 56 -11.37 -6.71 -5.02
N SER A 57 -10.85 -7.55 -4.13
CA SER A 57 -10.95 -9.01 -4.27
C SER A 57 -12.40 -9.48 -4.31
N PHE A 58 -12.61 -10.66 -4.88
CA PHE A 58 -13.93 -11.28 -4.96
C PHE A 58 -14.59 -11.44 -3.58
N ALA A 59 -13.83 -11.90 -2.59
CA ALA A 59 -14.32 -12.09 -1.22
C ALA A 59 -14.71 -10.76 -0.58
N LEU A 60 -13.90 -9.70 -0.77
CA LEU A 60 -14.22 -8.35 -0.29
C LEU A 60 -15.51 -7.83 -0.90
N MET A 61 -15.70 -8.01 -2.21
CA MET A 61 -16.95 -7.64 -2.89
C MET A 61 -18.16 -8.41 -2.35
N CYS A 62 -18.04 -9.73 -2.17
CA CYS A 62 -19.12 -10.55 -1.61
C CYS A 62 -19.52 -10.08 -0.21
N ALA A 63 -18.52 -9.86 0.65
CA ALA A 63 -18.73 -9.41 2.03
C ALA A 63 -19.43 -8.05 2.09
N LEU A 64 -18.96 -7.08 1.29
CA LEU A 64 -19.52 -5.72 1.29
C LEU A 64 -20.91 -5.65 0.67
N ARG A 65 -21.19 -6.41 -0.40
CA ARG A 65 -22.54 -6.51 -0.99
C ARG A 65 -23.55 -7.04 0.02
N LEU A 66 -23.18 -8.08 0.76
CA LEU A 66 -24.02 -8.68 1.78
C LEU A 66 -24.19 -7.76 3.00
N TRP A 67 -23.12 -7.08 3.42
CA TRP A 67 -23.16 -6.09 4.51
C TRP A 67 -24.10 -4.93 4.18
N ALA A 68 -23.99 -4.38 2.97
CA ALA A 68 -24.82 -3.29 2.45
C ALA A 68 -26.29 -3.70 2.22
N THR A 69 -26.62 -4.99 2.33
CA THR A 69 -27.99 -5.48 2.23
C THR A 69 -28.69 -5.43 3.59
N PRO A 70 -29.97 -5.00 3.66
CA PRO A 70 -30.75 -5.04 4.91
C PRO A 70 -30.81 -6.46 5.50
N PRO A 71 -30.66 -6.63 6.84
CA PRO A 71 -30.61 -7.95 7.47
C PRO A 71 -31.75 -8.90 7.10
N GLN A 72 -32.95 -8.37 6.87
CA GLN A 72 -34.14 -9.17 6.53
C GLN A 72 -34.03 -9.84 5.15
N GLN A 73 -33.24 -9.28 4.23
CA GLN A 73 -33.12 -9.74 2.85
C GLN A 73 -31.85 -10.57 2.60
N ARG A 74 -30.87 -10.53 3.51
CA ARG A 74 -29.56 -11.19 3.33
C ARG A 74 -29.67 -12.69 3.02
N LYS A 75 -30.61 -13.40 3.64
CA LYS A 75 -30.80 -14.85 3.41
C LYS A 75 -31.31 -15.16 2.01
N SER A 76 -32.21 -14.36 1.46
CA SER A 76 -32.80 -14.62 0.14
C SER A 76 -31.86 -14.25 -0.99
N ILE A 77 -31.06 -13.18 -0.84
CA ILE A 77 -30.21 -12.65 -1.92
C ILE A 77 -28.71 -12.94 -1.72
N GLY A 78 -28.31 -13.60 -0.63
CA GLY A 78 -26.91 -13.89 -0.33
C GLY A 78 -26.23 -14.75 -1.41
N HIS A 79 -26.99 -15.68 -2.03
CA HIS A 79 -26.47 -16.49 -3.13
C HIS A 79 -26.00 -15.64 -4.32
N LEU A 80 -26.63 -14.49 -4.59
CA LEU A 80 -26.21 -13.56 -5.64
C LEU A 80 -24.86 -12.92 -5.30
N ALA A 81 -24.66 -12.52 -4.04
CA ALA A 81 -23.39 -11.98 -3.59
C ALA A 81 -22.26 -13.00 -3.79
N TYR A 82 -22.47 -14.25 -3.32
CA TYR A 82 -21.47 -15.32 -3.41
C TYR A 82 -21.29 -15.89 -4.82
N SER A 83 -22.22 -15.66 -5.75
CA SER A 83 -22.03 -15.99 -7.18
C SER A 83 -21.32 -14.88 -7.95
N GLY A 84 -20.95 -13.77 -7.29
CA GLY A 84 -20.33 -12.62 -7.93
C GLY A 84 -21.29 -11.69 -8.67
N CYS A 85 -22.60 -11.98 -8.62
CA CYS A 85 -23.62 -11.19 -9.30
C CYS A 85 -23.89 -9.88 -8.53
N PRO A 86 -24.16 -8.77 -9.24
CA PRO A 86 -24.61 -7.54 -8.59
C PRO A 86 -26.00 -7.77 -7.97
N ILE A 87 -26.22 -7.27 -6.74
CA ILE A 87 -27.52 -7.37 -6.07
C ILE A 87 -28.50 -6.35 -6.66
N SER A 88 -28.07 -5.09 -6.74
CA SER A 88 -28.81 -4.00 -7.34
C SER A 88 -27.86 -2.85 -7.69
N LYS A 89 -28.24 -1.99 -8.64
CA LYS A 89 -27.45 -0.78 -8.97
C LYS A 89 -27.17 0.08 -7.72
N GLY A 90 -28.18 0.25 -6.87
CA GLY A 90 -28.04 1.02 -5.63
C GLY A 90 -27.06 0.39 -4.62
N ASN A 91 -27.09 -0.94 -4.48
CA ASN A 91 -26.16 -1.68 -3.63
C ASN A 91 -24.72 -1.54 -4.15
N GLU A 92 -24.49 -1.72 -5.46
CA GLU A 92 -23.16 -1.58 -6.05
C GLU A 92 -22.60 -0.16 -5.88
N ILE A 93 -23.41 0.88 -6.15
CA ILE A 93 -22.99 2.28 -5.95
C ILE A 93 -22.66 2.54 -4.48
N TYR A 94 -23.46 2.00 -3.55
CA TYR A 94 -23.21 2.17 -2.11
C TYR A 94 -21.90 1.50 -1.68
N VAL A 95 -21.67 0.26 -2.12
CA VAL A 95 -20.42 -0.48 -1.84
C VAL A 95 -19.20 0.26 -2.40
N MET A 96 -19.25 0.68 -3.66
CA MET A 96 -18.14 1.43 -4.27
C MET A 96 -17.88 2.76 -3.57
N LYS A 97 -18.93 3.49 -3.18
CA LYS A 97 -18.79 4.72 -2.38
C LYS A 97 -18.15 4.45 -1.03
N TRP A 98 -18.52 3.35 -0.37
CA TRP A 98 -17.95 2.98 0.91
C TRP A 98 -16.46 2.65 0.77
N ILE A 99 -16.07 1.79 -0.18
CA ILE A 99 -14.66 1.42 -0.42
C ILE A 99 -13.83 2.66 -0.74
N GLY A 100 -14.30 3.50 -1.68
CA GLY A 100 -13.60 4.72 -2.08
C GLY A 100 -13.40 5.68 -0.89
N LYS A 101 -14.42 5.87 -0.06
CA LYS A 101 -14.32 6.70 1.15
C LYS A 101 -13.36 6.11 2.18
N LYS A 102 -13.36 4.79 2.39
CA LYS A 102 -12.45 4.13 3.33
C LYS A 102 -10.99 4.26 2.87
N CYS A 103 -10.75 4.09 1.56
CA CYS A 103 -9.43 4.30 0.95
C CYS A 103 -8.96 5.75 1.06
N ASP A 104 -9.84 6.73 0.79
CA ASP A 104 -9.53 8.15 0.92
C ASP A 104 -9.21 8.54 2.37
N ALA A 105 -10.00 8.07 3.33
CA ALA A 105 -9.73 8.27 4.75
C ALA A 105 -8.38 7.67 5.16
N LEU A 106 -8.09 6.45 4.70
CA LEU A 106 -6.83 5.76 4.97
C LEU A 106 -5.64 6.55 4.43
N LEU A 107 -5.70 7.07 3.20
CA LEU A 107 -4.61 7.88 2.64
C LEU A 107 -4.39 9.18 3.41
N LYS A 108 -5.45 9.81 3.92
CA LYS A 108 -5.37 11.04 4.72
C LYS A 108 -4.82 10.84 6.13
N GLU A 109 -4.96 9.63 6.68
CA GLU A 109 -4.41 9.27 7.99
C GLU A 109 -2.90 9.00 7.94
N MET A 110 -2.35 8.69 6.76
CA MET A 110 -0.93 8.40 6.61
C MET A 110 -0.04 9.63 6.83
N PRO A 111 1.17 9.44 7.39
CA PRO A 111 2.07 10.55 7.73
C PRO A 111 2.67 11.24 6.51
N THR A 112 2.73 10.56 5.36
CA THR A 112 3.25 11.12 4.11
C THR A 112 2.27 10.93 2.95
N SER A 113 2.35 11.79 1.95
CA SER A 113 1.58 11.66 0.70
C SER A 113 2.25 10.72 -0.32
N VAL A 114 1.55 10.42 -1.42
CA VAL A 114 2.12 9.64 -2.54
C VAL A 114 3.22 10.44 -3.23
N GLU A 115 3.01 11.74 -3.39
CA GLU A 115 3.91 12.68 -4.05
C GLU A 115 5.19 12.90 -3.24
N GLU A 116 5.07 13.00 -1.92
CA GLU A 116 6.22 13.05 -1.01
C GLU A 116 7.07 11.79 -1.12
N ASP A 117 6.45 10.61 -1.07
CA ASP A 117 7.19 9.34 -1.17
C ASP A 117 7.84 9.16 -2.54
N LYS A 118 7.19 9.58 -3.64
CA LYS A 118 7.80 9.59 -4.98
C LYS A 118 9.03 10.49 -5.01
N SER A 119 8.91 11.68 -4.45
CA SER A 119 10.02 12.66 -4.38
C SER A 119 11.17 12.12 -3.54
N LEU A 120 10.85 11.38 -2.47
CA LEU A 120 11.82 10.75 -1.58
C LEU A 120 12.58 9.62 -2.27
N VAL A 121 11.89 8.70 -2.96
CA VAL A 121 12.54 7.64 -3.74
C VAL A 121 13.47 8.25 -4.79
N HIS A 122 12.99 9.27 -5.53
CA HIS A 122 13.78 9.97 -6.53
C HIS A 122 15.04 10.62 -5.94
N LEU A 123 14.91 11.26 -4.77
CA LEU A 123 16.05 11.84 -4.07
C LEU A 123 17.07 10.76 -3.63
N ILE A 124 16.60 9.61 -3.16
CA ILE A 124 17.49 8.49 -2.79
C ILE A 124 18.19 7.93 -4.02
N ASP A 125 17.49 7.80 -5.16
CA ASP A 125 18.10 7.35 -6.41
C ASP A 125 19.20 8.27 -6.91
N LYS A 126 19.00 9.59 -6.76
CA LYS A 126 20.01 10.60 -7.07
C LYS A 126 21.24 10.55 -6.17
N MET A 127 21.24 9.84 -5.05
CA MET A 127 22.40 9.73 -4.16
C MET A 127 23.68 9.30 -4.90
N VAL A 128 23.55 8.44 -5.92
CA VAL A 128 24.68 7.95 -6.73
C VAL A 128 25.36 9.07 -7.51
N GLU A 129 24.66 10.18 -7.77
CA GLU A 129 25.16 11.33 -8.53
C GLU A 129 25.97 12.31 -7.67
N TYR A 130 25.91 12.22 -6.33
CA TYR A 130 26.64 13.11 -5.44
C TYR A 130 28.05 12.57 -5.16
N GLU A 131 29.06 13.41 -5.35
CA GLU A 131 30.44 13.11 -4.97
C GLU A 131 30.63 13.10 -3.43
N ASN A 132 29.80 13.87 -2.71
CA ASN A 132 29.85 13.99 -1.25
C ASN A 132 28.51 13.66 -0.60
N LEU A 133 28.50 12.59 0.21
CA LEU A 133 27.34 12.16 0.99
C LEU A 133 26.79 13.27 1.91
N GLY A 134 27.66 14.14 2.43
CA GLY A 134 27.27 15.24 3.30
C GLY A 134 26.45 16.32 2.59
N GLU A 135 26.63 16.51 1.29
CA GLU A 135 25.83 17.44 0.48
C GLU A 135 24.44 16.88 0.22
N TRP A 136 24.36 15.60 -0.16
CA TRP A 136 23.10 14.88 -0.31
C TRP A 136 22.30 14.87 1.00
N VAL A 137 22.95 14.60 2.14
CA VAL A 137 22.31 14.62 3.47
C VAL A 137 21.73 16.00 3.80
N LYS A 138 22.44 17.09 3.48
CA LYS A 138 21.95 18.45 3.72
C LYS A 138 20.72 18.75 2.87
N GLU A 139 20.74 18.38 1.59
CA GLU A 139 19.61 18.54 0.68
C GLU A 139 18.41 17.71 1.15
N ALA A 140 18.63 16.44 1.49
CA ALA A 140 17.60 15.55 2.00
C ALA A 140 16.99 16.02 3.32
N SER A 141 17.81 16.56 4.22
CA SER A 141 17.35 17.13 5.49
C SER A 141 16.56 18.43 5.28
N ALA A 142 16.90 19.23 4.27
CA ALA A 142 16.16 20.44 3.92
C ALA A 142 14.79 20.11 3.30
N VAL A 143 14.69 19.04 2.52
CA VAL A 143 13.44 18.65 1.85
C VAL A 143 12.51 17.85 2.78
N PHE A 144 13.06 17.01 3.68
CA PHE A 144 12.27 16.03 4.45
C PHE A 144 12.51 16.10 5.97
N GLY A 145 12.84 17.30 6.49
CA GLY A 145 13.37 17.56 7.83
C GLY A 145 12.66 16.97 9.06
N GLY A 146 11.52 16.28 8.92
CA GLY A 146 10.83 15.54 9.99
C GLY A 146 11.10 14.03 10.03
N GLU A 147 11.15 13.33 8.87
CA GLU A 147 11.43 11.88 8.83
C GLU A 147 12.94 11.61 8.83
N PHE A 148 13.72 12.48 8.20
CA PHE A 148 15.17 12.33 8.03
C PHE A 148 15.93 12.49 9.35
N GLY A 149 15.52 13.43 10.21
CA GLY A 149 16.17 13.72 11.50
C GLY A 149 15.85 12.75 12.64
N ASN A 150 14.69 12.06 12.58
CA ASN A 150 14.28 11.08 13.59
C ASN A 150 14.79 9.66 13.29
N ASN A 151 15.12 9.37 12.02
CA ASN A 151 15.67 8.09 11.65
C ASN A 151 17.12 7.98 12.13
N ASN A 152 17.41 6.94 12.90
CA ASN A 152 18.74 6.56 13.38
C ASN A 152 19.79 6.38 12.27
N ILE A 153 19.41 6.51 10.99
CA ILE A 153 20.27 6.38 9.80
C ILE A 153 21.36 7.46 9.83
N LEU A 154 21.00 8.72 10.06
CA LEU A 154 21.98 9.82 10.14
C LEU A 154 22.83 9.72 11.41
N LYS A 155 22.23 9.44 12.56
CA LYS A 155 22.98 9.23 13.81
C LYS A 155 23.95 8.04 13.71
N ALA A 156 23.60 6.99 12.97
CA ALA A 156 24.47 5.85 12.73
C ALA A 156 25.57 6.14 11.69
N ALA A 157 25.29 6.99 10.70
CA ALA A 157 26.28 7.44 9.72
C ALA A 157 27.35 8.35 10.32
N TYR A 158 26.96 9.21 11.27
CA TYR A 158 27.86 10.17 11.94
C TYR A 158 28.38 9.70 13.31
N GLY A 159 27.89 8.58 13.86
CA GLY A 159 28.04 8.21 15.27
C GLY A 159 29.16 7.25 15.64
N VAL A 160 30.12 6.95 14.76
CA VAL A 160 31.27 6.09 15.10
C VAL A 160 32.56 6.85 14.88
N GLU A 161 32.90 7.73 15.83
CA GLU A 161 34.24 8.29 16.00
C GLU A 161 35.20 7.13 16.36
N GLY A 162 35.70 6.40 15.36
CA GLY A 162 36.64 5.31 15.57
C GLY A 162 36.72 4.23 14.48
N ASP A 163 35.75 4.17 13.55
CA ASP A 163 35.77 3.21 12.45
C ASP A 163 36.43 3.79 11.18
N ASN A 164 37.04 2.92 10.39
CA ASN A 164 37.66 3.26 9.10
C ASN A 164 36.62 3.95 8.18
N GLU A 165 36.96 5.08 7.53
CA GLU A 165 35.99 5.88 6.73
C GLU A 165 35.23 5.04 5.68
N LEU A 166 35.93 4.07 5.08
CA LEU A 166 35.36 3.13 4.10
C LEU A 166 34.26 2.24 4.71
N THR A 167 34.44 1.76 5.94
CA THR A 167 33.44 0.93 6.63
C THR A 167 32.19 1.72 7.03
N SER A 168 32.35 3.00 7.38
CA SER A 168 31.23 3.90 7.66
C SER A 168 30.39 4.19 6.40
N LEU A 169 31.05 4.41 5.26
CA LEU A 169 30.38 4.66 3.98
C LEU A 169 29.54 3.45 3.52
N VAL A 170 30.11 2.24 3.57
CA VAL A 170 29.41 1.00 3.19
C VAL A 170 28.18 0.77 4.07
N ARG A 171 28.32 0.97 5.38
CA ARG A 171 27.21 0.85 6.34
C ARG A 171 26.12 1.88 6.07
N THR A 172 26.49 3.12 5.78
CA THR A 172 25.53 4.18 5.50
C THR A 172 24.75 3.90 4.22
N LYS A 173 25.44 3.46 3.16
CA LYS A 173 24.79 3.04 1.91
C LYS A 173 23.78 1.92 2.14
N MET A 174 24.14 0.88 2.89
CA MET A 174 23.21 -0.21 3.24
C MET A 174 21.97 0.27 4.01
N LEU A 175 22.14 1.22 4.94
CA LEU A 175 21.00 1.78 5.68
C LEU A 175 20.08 2.60 4.78
N ILE A 176 20.65 3.36 3.85
CA ILE A 176 19.89 4.12 2.86
C ILE A 176 19.17 3.18 1.89
N ASP A 177 19.80 2.11 1.43
CA ASP A 177 19.17 1.09 0.56
C ASP A 177 17.98 0.41 1.27
N ARG A 178 18.14 0.07 2.57
CA ARG A 178 17.04 -0.50 3.37
C ARG A 178 15.90 0.50 3.56
N TRP A 179 16.24 1.76 3.77
CA TRP A 179 15.23 2.81 3.89
C TRP A 179 14.52 3.05 2.56
N LYS A 180 15.24 3.04 1.44
CA LYS A 180 14.66 3.10 0.09
C LYS A 180 13.60 2.02 -0.10
N LEU A 181 13.90 0.77 0.28
CA LEU A 181 12.92 -0.31 0.20
C LEU A 181 11.68 -0.03 1.07
N ALA A 182 11.85 0.48 2.29
CA ALA A 182 10.70 0.85 3.13
C ALA A 182 9.83 1.96 2.49
N VAL A 183 10.47 2.98 1.90
CA VAL A 183 9.78 4.07 1.20
C VAL A 183 9.07 3.55 -0.06
N GLN A 184 9.74 2.70 -0.85
CA GLN A 184 9.16 2.09 -2.03
C GLN A 184 7.94 1.23 -1.67
N TRP A 185 8.04 0.40 -0.62
CA TRP A 185 6.92 -0.42 -0.18
C TRP A 185 5.69 0.42 0.23
N ARG A 186 5.87 1.46 1.06
CA ARG A 186 4.76 2.35 1.45
C ARG A 186 4.18 3.11 0.25
N LEU A 187 5.03 3.52 -0.70
CA LEU A 187 4.59 4.16 -1.94
C LEU A 187 3.71 3.22 -2.77
N MET A 188 4.12 1.96 -2.90
CA MET A 188 3.35 0.93 -3.60
C MET A 188 1.99 0.71 -2.95
N TYR A 189 1.95 0.56 -1.63
CA TYR A 189 0.71 0.43 -0.86
C TYR A 189 -0.25 1.58 -1.17
N LYS A 190 0.21 2.83 -1.02
CA LYS A 190 -0.63 4.02 -1.28
C LYS A 190 -1.09 4.11 -2.72
N THR A 191 -0.23 3.74 -3.67
CA THR A 191 -0.56 3.73 -5.09
C THR A 191 -1.70 2.76 -5.39
N VAL A 192 -1.69 1.57 -4.78
CA VAL A 192 -2.80 0.60 -4.93
C VAL A 192 -4.09 1.14 -4.31
N VAL A 193 -4.02 1.76 -3.13
CA VAL A 193 -5.19 2.39 -2.49
C VAL A 193 -5.76 3.50 -3.38
N ALA A 194 -4.91 4.36 -3.95
CA ALA A 194 -5.32 5.41 -4.88
C ALA A 194 -5.95 4.85 -6.18
N ARG A 195 -5.37 3.78 -6.73
CA ARG A 195 -5.97 3.05 -7.87
C ARG A 195 -7.35 2.49 -7.52
N CYS A 196 -7.57 2.04 -6.29
CA CYS A 196 -8.87 1.57 -5.83
C CYS A 196 -9.92 2.69 -5.83
N ILE A 197 -9.55 3.90 -5.40
CA ILE A 197 -10.43 5.07 -5.47
C ILE A 197 -10.83 5.37 -6.91
N SER A 198 -9.87 5.36 -7.84
CA SER A 198 -10.14 5.52 -9.28
C SER A 198 -11.12 4.46 -9.78
N TYR A 199 -10.83 3.19 -9.50
CA TYR A 199 -11.68 2.06 -9.89
C TYR A 199 -13.12 2.22 -9.36
N CYS A 200 -13.28 2.53 -8.07
CA CYS A 200 -14.61 2.75 -7.49
C CYS A 200 -15.35 3.91 -8.17
N THR A 201 -14.65 5.01 -8.47
CA THR A 201 -15.22 6.18 -9.16
C THR A 201 -15.69 5.82 -10.57
N ASP A 202 -14.87 5.09 -11.32
CA ASP A 202 -15.19 4.65 -12.68
C ASP A 202 -16.43 3.75 -12.70
N ILE A 203 -16.51 2.80 -11.76
CA ILE A 203 -17.68 1.93 -11.62
C ILE A 203 -18.94 2.75 -11.25
N ILE A 204 -18.85 3.69 -10.32
CA ILE A 204 -19.99 4.56 -9.95
C ILE A 204 -20.49 5.34 -11.17
N ASN A 205 -19.58 5.92 -11.95
CA ASN A 205 -19.92 6.69 -13.15
C ASN A 205 -20.59 5.78 -14.21
N SER A 206 -20.06 4.57 -14.41
CA SER A 206 -20.64 3.60 -15.35
C SER A 206 -22.05 3.15 -14.95
N LEU A 207 -22.32 2.99 -13.65
CA LEU A 207 -23.63 2.57 -13.14
C LEU A 207 -24.64 3.72 -13.09
N SER A 208 -24.17 4.96 -12.98
CA SER A 208 -25.03 6.16 -12.95
C SER A 208 -25.47 6.60 -14.35
N THR A 209 -24.75 6.17 -15.39
CA THR A 209 -25.05 6.47 -16.80
C THR A 209 -25.93 5.40 -17.47
N GLN A 210 -26.09 4.23 -16.86
CA GLN A 210 -26.97 3.13 -17.28
C GLN A 210 -28.35 3.19 -16.61
#